data_AF-A0A1M3KPX8-F1
#
_entry.id   AF-A0A1M3KPX8-F1
#
_cell.length_a   1.000
_cell.length_b   1.000
_cell.length_c   1.000
_cell.angle_alpha   90.00
_cell.angle_beta   90.00
_cell.angle_gamma   90.00
#
_symmetry.space_group_name_H-M   'P 1'
#
loop_
_entity.id
_entity.type
_entity.pdbx_description
1 polymer ?
#
loop_
_entity_poly.entity_id
_entity_poly.type
_entity_poly.pdbx_seq_one_letter_code
_entity_poly.pdbx_strand_id
1 'polypeptide(L)'
;MRRFVLGVMALVAAGMPMAASARWADWPPGPTDAELEQVVRVAYTAAAAHARGNTNYFARDGVFDPLRSAVEDELGRQGLTFVNVVGEPAASLDVARLCAPEGTELRIGVNLFGDGIDLAVATDERVFSYHYEPRENAAVVVAPAAPCERG
;
A
#
# COMPACT_ATOMS: atom_id res chain seq x y z
N MET A 1 15.23 16.89 76.26
CA MET A 1 15.13 17.80 75.10
C MET A 1 15.94 17.23 73.94
N ARG A 2 15.30 16.62 72.95
CA ARG A 2 15.93 16.20 71.68
C ARG A 2 14.99 16.57 70.54
N ARG A 3 15.47 17.44 69.64
CA ARG A 3 14.73 18.02 68.51
C ARG A 3 14.63 17.00 67.38
N PHE A 4 13.42 16.79 66.86
CA PHE A 4 13.16 16.10 65.60
C PHE A 4 13.55 17.00 64.43
N VAL A 5 14.27 16.47 63.45
CA VAL A 5 14.56 17.13 62.16
C VAL A 5 13.70 16.44 61.10
N LEU A 6 12.68 17.16 60.61
CA LEU A 6 11.93 16.81 59.39
C LEU A 6 12.75 17.24 58.18
N GLY A 7 13.28 16.28 57.43
CA GLY A 7 13.87 16.50 56.12
C GLY A 7 12.80 16.32 55.04
N VAL A 8 12.41 17.43 54.42
CA VAL A 8 11.55 17.50 53.23
C VAL A 8 12.29 16.85 52.06
N MET A 9 11.80 15.73 51.54
CA MET A 9 12.19 15.26 50.21
C MET A 9 11.32 15.94 49.16
N ALA A 10 11.97 16.71 48.30
CA ALA A 10 11.40 17.39 47.15
C ALA A 10 10.88 16.37 46.12
N LEU A 11 9.65 16.60 45.65
CA LEU A 11 9.09 15.93 44.48
C LEU A 11 9.82 16.42 43.22
N VAL A 12 10.49 15.53 42.51
CA VAL A 12 10.98 15.80 41.15
C VAL A 12 9.82 15.63 40.18
N ALA A 13 9.16 16.74 39.82
CA ALA A 13 8.24 16.78 38.68
C ALA A 13 9.05 17.12 37.43
N ALA A 14 9.66 16.11 36.80
CA ALA A 14 10.37 16.28 35.54
C ALA A 14 9.56 15.67 34.38
N GLY A 15 8.91 16.55 33.63
CA GLY A 15 8.71 16.44 32.19
C GLY A 15 8.04 15.17 31.66
N MET A 16 6.72 15.07 31.81
CA MET A 16 5.95 14.33 30.81
C MET A 16 6.09 15.08 29.48
N PRO A 17 6.54 14.45 28.37
CA PRO A 17 6.51 15.09 27.07
C PRO A 17 5.06 15.46 26.79
N MET A 18 4.79 16.76 26.58
CA MET A 18 3.50 17.19 26.06
C MET A 18 3.30 16.44 24.75
N ALA A 19 2.26 15.60 24.70
CA ALA A 19 1.84 14.99 23.46
C ALA A 19 1.69 16.12 22.44
N ALA A 20 2.49 16.07 21.37
CA ALA A 20 2.36 17.01 20.27
C ALA A 20 0.91 16.94 19.79
N SER A 21 0.16 18.01 19.99
CA SER A 21 -1.20 18.10 19.49
C SER A 21 -1.11 18.14 17.97
N ALA A 22 -1.41 17.01 17.33
CA ALA A 22 -1.52 16.92 15.88
C ALA A 22 -2.52 17.99 15.42
N ARG A 23 -2.04 18.97 14.65
CA ARG A 23 -2.93 19.97 14.05
C ARG A 23 -3.50 19.36 12.80
N TRP A 24 -4.81 19.48 12.61
CA TRP A 24 -5.49 19.02 11.40
C TRP A 24 -4.90 19.60 10.11
N ALA A 25 -4.26 20.77 10.18
CA ALA A 25 -3.56 21.41 9.07
C ALA A 25 -2.26 20.70 8.66
N ASP A 26 -1.70 19.85 9.52
CA ASP A 26 -0.47 19.08 9.27
C ASP A 26 -0.77 17.65 8.81
N TRP A 27 -2.05 17.28 8.66
CA TRP A 27 -2.42 15.99 8.08
C TRP A 27 -2.08 16.01 6.58
N PRO A 28 -1.20 15.12 6.08
CA PRO A 28 -0.81 15.15 4.69
C PRO A 28 -2.05 14.93 3.81
N PRO A 29 -2.24 15.72 2.74
CA PRO A 29 -3.31 15.47 1.79
C PRO A 29 -3.10 14.09 1.14
N GLY A 30 -4.17 13.32 1.00
CA GLY A 30 -4.15 12.00 0.37
C GLY A 30 -3.81 10.84 1.33
N PRO A 31 -3.69 9.62 0.78
CA PRO A 31 -3.41 8.41 1.56
C PRO A 31 -2.02 8.42 2.19
N THR A 32 -1.91 7.90 3.39
CA THR A 32 -0.65 7.61 4.08
C THR A 32 0.09 6.43 3.46
N ASP A 33 1.38 6.28 3.77
CA ASP A 33 2.18 5.14 3.31
C ASP A 33 1.63 3.79 3.74
N ALA A 34 1.08 3.75 4.95
CA ALA A 34 0.42 2.57 5.47
C ALA A 34 -0.85 2.24 4.68
N GLU A 35 -1.62 3.25 4.25
CA GLU A 35 -2.80 3.05 3.41
C GLU A 35 -2.41 2.59 2.00
N LEU A 36 -1.36 3.17 1.39
CA LEU A 36 -0.84 2.70 0.10
C LEU A 36 -0.35 1.25 0.19
N GLU A 37 0.40 0.90 1.24
CA GLU A 37 0.81 -0.48 1.50
C GLU A 37 -0.41 -1.41 1.68
N GLN A 38 -1.42 -0.97 2.43
CA GLN A 38 -2.64 -1.73 2.66
C GLN A 38 -3.38 -2.02 1.36
N VAL A 39 -3.51 -1.03 0.47
CA VAL A 39 -4.14 -1.20 -0.86
C VAL A 39 -3.45 -2.31 -1.65
N VAL A 40 -2.12 -2.28 -1.75
CA VAL A 40 -1.37 -3.29 -2.51
C VAL A 40 -1.42 -4.66 -1.86
N ARG A 41 -1.40 -4.75 -0.52
CA ARG A 41 -1.57 -6.02 0.20
C ARG A 41 -2.96 -6.64 0.00
N VAL A 42 -4.00 -5.82 0.01
CA VAL A 42 -5.38 -6.24 -0.26
C VAL A 42 -5.50 -6.71 -1.70
N ALA A 43 -4.98 -5.94 -2.66
CA ALA A 43 -4.96 -6.31 -4.07
C ALA A 43 -4.22 -7.63 -4.33
N TYR A 44 -3.02 -7.80 -3.74
CA TYR A 44 -2.26 -9.05 -3.86
C TYR A 44 -3.01 -10.24 -3.25
N THR A 45 -3.68 -10.04 -2.12
CA THR A 45 -4.47 -11.10 -1.47
C THR A 45 -5.62 -11.55 -2.36
N ALA A 46 -6.34 -10.60 -2.96
CA ALA A 46 -7.42 -10.88 -3.92
C ALA A 46 -6.89 -11.57 -5.19
N ALA A 47 -5.80 -11.06 -5.76
CA ALA A 47 -5.14 -11.63 -6.93
C ALA A 47 -4.67 -13.08 -6.66
N ALA A 48 -4.06 -13.33 -5.50
CA ALA A 48 -3.63 -14.68 -5.12
C ALA A 48 -4.82 -15.63 -4.89
N ALA A 49 -5.92 -15.14 -4.31
CA ALA A 49 -7.15 -15.93 -4.18
C ALA A 49 -7.74 -16.27 -5.56
N HIS A 50 -7.77 -15.31 -6.48
CA HIS A 50 -8.15 -15.51 -7.88
C HIS A 50 -7.26 -16.57 -8.54
N ALA A 51 -5.94 -16.46 -8.44
CA ALA A 51 -5.01 -17.40 -9.06
C ALA A 51 -5.17 -18.83 -8.52
N ARG A 52 -5.36 -19.01 -7.20
CA ARG A 52 -5.64 -20.33 -6.62
C ARG A 52 -6.91 -20.97 -7.17
N GLY A 53 -7.93 -20.17 -7.49
CA GLY A 53 -9.16 -20.63 -8.15
C GLY A 53 -8.96 -20.98 -9.63
N ASN A 54 -7.89 -20.51 -10.27
CA ASN A 54 -7.66 -20.55 -11.71
C ASN A 54 -6.32 -21.22 -12.08
N THR A 55 -6.02 -22.38 -11.50
CA THR A 55 -4.82 -23.19 -11.82
C THR A 55 -3.47 -22.49 -11.58
N ASN A 56 -3.42 -21.57 -10.62
CA ASN A 56 -2.26 -20.73 -10.25
C ASN A 56 -1.86 -19.67 -11.30
N TYR A 57 -2.80 -19.23 -12.15
CA TYR A 57 -2.60 -18.11 -13.06
C TYR A 57 -3.37 -16.88 -12.57
N PHE A 58 -2.74 -15.71 -12.58
CA PHE A 58 -3.39 -14.42 -12.33
C PHE A 58 -4.25 -14.00 -13.52
N ALA A 59 -3.75 -14.19 -14.74
CA ALA A 59 -4.51 -14.02 -15.98
C ALA A 59 -4.04 -15.05 -17.00
N ARG A 60 -4.88 -15.42 -17.96
CA ARG A 60 -4.50 -16.38 -19.00
C ARG A 60 -5.14 -16.01 -20.33
N ASP A 61 -4.45 -16.29 -21.43
CA ASP A 61 -4.94 -16.07 -22.79
C ASP A 61 -5.40 -14.60 -23.05
N GLY A 62 -4.77 -13.64 -22.34
CA GLY A 62 -5.11 -12.22 -22.42
C GLY A 62 -6.38 -11.81 -21.66
N VAL A 63 -7.02 -12.73 -20.92
CA VAL A 63 -8.24 -12.44 -20.15
C VAL A 63 -7.87 -11.83 -18.80
N PHE A 64 -7.99 -10.51 -18.70
CA PHE A 64 -7.59 -9.72 -17.53
C PHE A 64 -8.77 -9.28 -16.63
N ASP A 65 -9.93 -8.98 -17.21
CA ASP A 65 -11.09 -8.45 -16.47
C ASP A 65 -11.48 -9.23 -15.20
N PRO A 66 -11.49 -10.59 -15.19
CA PRO A 66 -11.83 -11.33 -13.98
C PRO A 66 -10.86 -11.11 -12.81
N LEU A 67 -9.57 -10.89 -13.10
CA LEU A 67 -8.57 -10.55 -12.09
C LEU A 67 -8.85 -9.15 -11.54
N ARG A 68 -9.05 -8.18 -12.43
CA ARG A 68 -9.36 -6.79 -12.06
C ARG A 68 -10.60 -6.71 -11.18
N SER A 69 -11.71 -7.33 -11.59
CA SER A 69 -12.95 -7.32 -10.81
C SER A 69 -12.79 -7.96 -9.44
N ALA A 70 -12.03 -9.06 -9.33
CA ALA A 70 -11.76 -9.68 -8.04
C ALA A 70 -10.99 -8.74 -7.09
N VAL A 71 -10.06 -7.95 -7.63
CA VAL A 71 -9.31 -6.93 -6.88
C VAL A 71 -10.22 -5.77 -6.47
N GLU A 72 -11.01 -5.22 -7.39
CA GLU A 72 -11.99 -4.15 -7.13
C GLU A 72 -12.98 -4.55 -6.01
N ASP A 73 -13.53 -5.76 -6.08
CA ASP A 73 -14.50 -6.27 -5.12
C ASP A 73 -13.90 -6.40 -3.71
N GLU A 74 -12.66 -6.88 -3.58
CA GLU A 74 -11.99 -6.94 -2.28
C GLU A 74 -11.66 -5.54 -1.76
N LEU A 75 -11.14 -4.63 -2.58
CA LEU A 75 -10.89 -3.25 -2.16
C LEU A 75 -12.18 -2.60 -1.64
N GLY A 76 -13.31 -2.79 -2.34
CA GLY A 76 -14.63 -2.35 -1.90
C GLY A 76 -15.05 -2.93 -0.55
N ARG A 77 -14.88 -4.24 -0.36
CA ARG A 77 -15.17 -4.91 0.93
C ARG A 77 -14.31 -4.42 2.09
N GLN A 78 -13.09 -3.98 1.82
CA GLN A 78 -12.17 -3.42 2.82
C GLN A 78 -12.36 -1.92 3.04
N GLY A 79 -13.33 -1.28 2.37
CA GLY A 79 -13.60 0.16 2.49
C GLY A 79 -12.60 1.05 1.76
N LEU A 80 -11.81 0.49 0.83
CA LEU A 80 -10.78 1.20 0.05
C LEU A 80 -11.34 1.70 -1.30
N THR A 81 -12.59 2.14 -1.32
CA THR A 81 -13.31 2.57 -2.54
C THR A 81 -12.78 3.87 -3.16
N PHE A 82 -11.83 4.54 -2.50
CA PHE A 82 -11.16 5.72 -3.05
C PHE A 82 -10.11 5.38 -4.11
N VAL A 83 -9.76 4.09 -4.25
CA VAL A 83 -8.80 3.59 -5.23
C VAL A 83 -9.52 3.25 -6.52
N ASN A 84 -9.09 3.85 -7.62
CA ASN A 84 -9.50 3.47 -8.98
C ASN A 84 -8.60 2.34 -9.49
N VAL A 85 -9.15 1.16 -9.81
CA VAL A 85 -8.36 0.09 -10.43
C VAL A 85 -8.38 0.30 -11.94
N VAL A 86 -7.20 0.47 -12.54
CA VAL A 86 -7.10 0.77 -13.97
C VAL A 86 -7.59 -0.43 -14.79
N GLY A 87 -8.43 -0.14 -15.80
CA GLY A 87 -9.12 -1.13 -16.63
C GLY A 87 -8.18 -2.00 -17.46
N GLU A 88 -7.10 -1.42 -17.95
CA GLU A 88 -6.10 -2.09 -18.79
C GLU A 88 -4.88 -2.52 -17.97
N PRO A 89 -4.26 -3.67 -18.30
CA PRO A 89 -3.05 -4.10 -17.64
C PRO A 89 -1.89 -3.14 -17.96
N ALA A 90 -1.06 -2.85 -16.96
CA ALA A 90 0.17 -2.12 -17.16
C ALA A 90 1.16 -2.95 -18.02
N ALA A 91 1.82 -2.30 -18.96
CA ALA A 91 2.78 -2.97 -19.86
C ALA A 91 4.06 -3.44 -19.13
N SER A 92 4.40 -2.81 -18.01
CA SER A 92 5.52 -3.18 -17.14
C SER A 92 5.35 -2.56 -15.76
N LEU A 93 6.14 -3.03 -14.79
CA LEU A 93 6.24 -2.43 -13.46
C LEU A 93 6.62 -0.94 -13.49
N ASP A 94 7.49 -0.53 -14.42
CA ASP A 94 7.90 0.88 -14.55
C ASP A 94 6.74 1.77 -15.00
N VAL A 95 5.93 1.29 -15.96
CA VAL A 95 4.69 1.99 -16.38
C VAL A 95 3.67 2.02 -15.23
N ALA A 96 3.55 0.93 -14.48
CA ALA A 96 2.64 0.86 -13.33
C ALA A 96 3.00 1.91 -12.27
N ARG A 97 4.29 2.22 -12.11
CA ARG A 97 4.84 3.11 -11.07
C ARG A 97 4.76 4.62 -11.35
N LEU A 98 4.39 5.03 -12.56
CA LEU A 98 4.24 6.44 -12.89
C LEU A 98 3.24 7.13 -11.96
N CYS A 99 3.32 8.44 -11.78
CA CYS A 99 2.31 9.16 -11.01
C CYS A 99 0.91 8.98 -11.61
N ALA A 100 -0.11 8.94 -10.75
CA ALA A 100 -1.49 9.10 -11.20
C ALA A 100 -1.73 10.54 -11.67
N PRO A 101 -2.51 10.77 -12.74
CA PRO A 101 -2.85 12.12 -13.16
C PRO A 101 -3.69 12.85 -12.10
N GLU A 102 -4.55 12.11 -11.39
CA GLU A 102 -5.38 12.58 -10.29
C GLU A 102 -5.75 11.40 -9.36
N GLY A 103 -6.08 11.72 -8.11
CA GLY A 103 -6.61 10.74 -7.16
C GLY A 103 -5.62 9.61 -6.80
N THR A 104 -6.13 8.40 -6.68
CA THR A 104 -5.33 7.20 -6.36
C THR A 104 -5.69 6.08 -7.33
N GLU A 105 -4.70 5.59 -8.07
CA GLU A 105 -4.87 4.51 -9.04
C GLU A 105 -4.11 3.26 -8.60
N LEU A 106 -4.75 2.10 -8.71
CA LEU A 106 -4.07 0.81 -8.67
C LEU A 106 -3.91 0.30 -10.10
N ARG A 107 -2.65 0.07 -10.49
CA ARG A 107 -2.29 -0.50 -11.79
C ARG A 107 -1.76 -1.90 -11.58
N ILE A 108 -2.23 -2.82 -12.42
CA ILE A 108 -1.89 -4.25 -12.35
C ILE A 108 -1.19 -4.61 -13.65
N GLY A 109 0.03 -5.13 -13.57
CA GLY A 109 0.71 -5.79 -14.68
C GLY A 109 0.67 -7.29 -14.50
N VAL A 110 0.67 -8.05 -15.60
CA VAL A 110 0.79 -9.51 -15.58
C VAL A 110 1.88 -9.88 -16.58
N ASN A 111 2.75 -10.83 -16.20
CA ASN A 111 3.79 -11.30 -17.11
C ASN A 111 3.20 -12.04 -18.33
N LEU A 112 4.04 -12.34 -19.32
CA LEU A 112 3.62 -13.05 -20.54
C LEU A 112 3.01 -14.43 -20.27
N PHE A 113 3.43 -15.09 -19.18
CA PHE A 113 2.98 -16.43 -18.83
C PHE A 113 1.69 -16.44 -18.01
N GLY A 114 1.25 -15.29 -17.50
CA GLY A 114 0.07 -15.18 -16.67
C GLY A 114 0.26 -15.57 -15.20
N ASP A 115 1.46 -15.97 -14.80
CA ASP A 115 1.77 -16.50 -13.46
C ASP A 115 2.61 -15.54 -12.60
N GLY A 116 3.04 -14.41 -13.16
CA GLY A 116 3.66 -13.29 -12.46
C GLY A 116 2.74 -12.07 -12.44
N ILE A 117 2.88 -11.22 -11.41
CA ILE A 117 2.05 -10.03 -11.22
C ILE A 117 2.86 -8.84 -10.70
N ASP A 118 2.58 -7.68 -11.28
CA ASP A 118 3.01 -6.37 -10.81
C ASP A 118 1.80 -5.63 -10.24
N LEU A 119 1.96 -5.01 -9.08
CA LEU A 119 0.95 -4.17 -8.47
C LEU A 119 1.59 -2.87 -8.07
N ALA A 120 1.05 -1.74 -8.52
CA ALA A 120 1.49 -0.43 -8.08
C ALA A 120 0.27 0.43 -7.77
N VAL A 121 0.21 0.96 -6.54
CA VAL A 121 -0.73 2.03 -6.21
C VAL A 121 0.01 3.35 -6.31
N ALA A 122 -0.52 4.26 -7.11
CA ALA A 122 0.07 5.58 -7.36
C ALA A 122 -0.94 6.68 -7.03
N THR A 123 -0.43 7.76 -6.44
CA THR A 123 -1.09 9.07 -6.36
C THR A 123 -0.41 10.03 -7.32
N ASP A 124 -0.78 11.30 -7.28
CA ASP A 124 -0.10 12.40 -7.97
C ASP A 124 1.32 12.70 -7.45
N GLU A 125 1.69 12.16 -6.28
CA GLU A 125 2.97 12.41 -5.61
C GLU A 125 3.75 11.15 -5.24
N ARG A 126 3.06 10.04 -4.94
CA ARG A 126 3.67 8.86 -4.33
C ARG A 126 3.28 7.57 -5.01
N VAL A 127 4.12 6.56 -4.86
CA VAL A 127 3.86 5.21 -5.35
C VAL A 127 4.35 4.17 -4.35
N PHE A 128 3.58 3.10 -4.21
CA PHE A 128 3.97 1.88 -3.50
C PHE A 128 3.77 0.68 -4.44
N SER A 129 4.69 -0.29 -4.49
CA SER A 129 4.56 -1.40 -5.45
C SER A 129 5.08 -2.74 -4.96
N TYR A 130 4.43 -3.81 -5.45
CA TYR A 130 4.81 -5.21 -5.31
C TYR A 130 5.12 -5.79 -6.69
N HIS A 131 6.12 -6.66 -6.74
CA HIS A 131 6.48 -7.45 -7.91
C HIS A 131 6.63 -8.92 -7.50
N TYR A 132 6.04 -9.81 -8.29
CA TYR A 132 6.18 -11.25 -8.13
C TYR A 132 6.37 -11.91 -9.49
N GLU A 133 7.53 -12.53 -9.69
CA GLU A 133 7.89 -13.25 -10.92
C GLU A 133 8.43 -14.64 -10.56
N PRO A 134 7.57 -15.66 -10.44
CA PRO A 134 7.98 -16.98 -9.93
C PRO A 134 9.02 -17.69 -10.78
N ARG A 135 9.18 -17.28 -12.05
CA ARG A 135 10.14 -17.90 -12.97
C ARG A 135 11.55 -17.37 -12.80
N GLU A 136 11.69 -16.16 -12.28
CA GLU A 136 12.99 -15.53 -11.97
C GLU A 136 13.31 -15.67 -10.48
N ASN A 137 12.36 -15.30 -9.62
CA ASN A 137 12.46 -15.36 -8.18
C ASN A 137 11.08 -15.47 -7.53
N ALA A 138 10.82 -16.58 -6.84
CA ALA A 138 9.55 -16.81 -6.15
C ALA A 138 9.31 -15.92 -4.92
N ALA A 139 10.23 -15.01 -4.57
CA ALA A 139 10.01 -14.01 -3.55
C ALA A 139 9.21 -12.81 -4.08
N VAL A 140 8.27 -12.32 -3.28
CA VAL A 140 7.63 -11.03 -3.53
C VAL A 140 8.62 -9.91 -3.21
N VAL A 141 8.92 -9.07 -4.20
CA VAL A 141 9.73 -7.88 -4.03
C VAL A 141 8.81 -6.70 -3.73
N VAL A 142 9.06 -6.04 -2.60
CA VAL A 142 8.29 -4.90 -2.12
C VAL A 142 9.13 -3.63 -2.23
N ALA A 143 8.63 -2.65 -2.97
CA ALA A 143 9.18 -1.29 -2.96
C ALA A 143 8.28 -0.40 -2.07
N PRO A 144 8.80 0.12 -0.94
CA PRO A 144 8.02 0.96 -0.03
C PRO A 144 7.63 2.28 -0.70
N ALA A 145 6.71 3.00 -0.04
CA ALA A 145 6.15 4.23 -0.59
C ALA A 145 7.23 5.29 -0.82
N ALA A 146 7.40 5.72 -2.06
CA ALA A 146 8.39 6.71 -2.48
C ALA A 146 7.74 7.76 -3.38
N PRO A 147 8.40 8.91 -3.64
CA PRO A 147 7.98 9.83 -4.68
C PRO A 147 7.86 9.10 -6.03
N CYS A 148 6.79 9.35 -6.78
CA CYS A 148 6.62 8.78 -8.13
C CYS A 148 7.29 9.66 -9.20
N GLU A 149 7.59 9.05 -10.35
CA GLU A 149 8.07 9.76 -11.53
C GLU A 149 6.88 10.19 -12.41
N ARG A 150 6.99 11.36 -13.04
CA ARG A 150 6.03 11.80 -14.06
C ARG A 150 6.46 11.23 -15.40
N GLY A 151 5.55 10.49 -16.04
CA GLY A 151 5.73 9.94 -17.40
C GLY A 151 5.45 10.95 -18.50
#